data_AF-A0A2H0TKX8-F1
#
_entry.id   AF-A0A2H0TKX8-F1
#
_cell.length_a   1.000
_cell.length_b   1.000
_cell.length_c   1.000
_cell.angle_alpha   90.00
_cell.angle_beta   90.00
_cell.angle_gamma   90.00
#
_symmetry.space_group_name_H-M   'P 1'
#
loop_
_entity.id
_entity.type
_entity.pdbx_description
1 polymer ?
#
loop_
_entity_poly.entity_id
_entity_poly.type
_entity_poly.pdbx_seq_one_letter_code
_entity_poly.pdbx_strand_id
1 'polypeptide(L)'
;MKKNKKIKEKKPGRFVLPEEIKRRIAGVAVFLLAIIVGLSFFEEAGIAGKVIFSGLNFLIGKTVFLLPLILVLSGLVFFLTRYKKFLFAEILAVLLLILAISGIFGAFTLNVKDGGWPPTNNLVGGWLGYLVARPLFQLFGFWVSQIIFASLILISGIIFWHLLRPPISATPGVGKPEAEKKPSLIKRIFHLPSFRVKEIEPPATTFGEIRKEKEVSEEPPLELKTKPVDFITKGGGEEYQKPALELLDSEKEKSFAGDIRINSAIIKKTLENFEIPVEMSEINVGPTVTQYTLKPAEGIKLSKITTLSNDLALALASHPIRIEAPIPGKALVGIEVPNKIRAQVRLRDLISLPRFQQSISSLSFVLGRDVSGSPVYADLARMPHLLVAGSTGTGKTIMLNSLI
;
A
#
# COMPACT_ATOMS: atom_id res chain seq x y z
N MET A 1 49.17 6.74 -20.59
CA MET A 1 49.10 6.23 -19.20
C MET A 1 47.70 5.66 -18.93
N LYS A 2 47.53 4.33 -18.95
CA LYS A 2 46.27 3.63 -18.63
C LYS A 2 46.19 3.41 -17.11
N LYS A 3 45.20 3.99 -16.43
CA LYS A 3 44.96 3.76 -14.99
C LYS A 3 44.09 2.51 -14.82
N ASN A 4 44.71 1.42 -14.37
CA ASN A 4 44.05 0.19 -13.93
C ASN A 4 43.06 0.46 -12.79
N LYS A 5 41.77 0.21 -13.02
CA LYS A 5 40.74 0.20 -11.99
C LYS A 5 40.74 -1.18 -11.33
N LYS A 6 41.38 -1.28 -10.16
CA LYS A 6 41.35 -2.49 -9.30
C LYS A 6 39.90 -2.85 -8.96
N ILE A 7 39.50 -4.06 -9.33
CA ILE A 7 38.25 -4.71 -8.91
C ILE A 7 38.37 -4.98 -7.40
N LYS A 8 37.49 -4.38 -6.59
CA LYS A 8 37.37 -4.68 -5.16
C LYS A 8 36.67 -6.02 -4.99
N GLU A 9 37.38 -7.00 -4.47
CA GLU A 9 36.82 -8.27 -3.98
C GLU A 9 35.78 -8.00 -2.88
N LYS A 10 34.57 -8.56 -3.04
CA LYS A 10 33.53 -8.57 -2.01
C LYS A 10 33.86 -9.65 -0.98
N LYS A 11 34.10 -9.24 0.27
CA LYS A 11 34.28 -10.11 1.44
C LYS A 11 33.06 -11.03 1.65
N PRO A 12 33.24 -12.25 2.21
CA PRO A 12 32.16 -13.21 2.40
C PRO A 12 31.09 -12.66 3.34
N GLY A 13 29.83 -12.93 2.99
CA GLY A 13 28.65 -12.35 3.62
C GLY A 13 28.52 -12.68 5.10
N ARG A 14 28.31 -11.64 5.91
CA ARG A 14 27.70 -11.80 7.24
C ARG A 14 26.33 -12.46 7.04
N PHE A 15 26.01 -13.49 7.80
CA PHE A 15 24.65 -14.01 7.92
C PHE A 15 23.74 -12.86 8.39
N VAL A 16 23.02 -12.21 7.46
CA VAL A 16 22.05 -11.17 7.80
C VAL A 16 20.70 -11.87 7.94
N LEU A 17 20.28 -12.11 9.18
CA LEU A 17 18.93 -12.60 9.45
C LEU A 17 17.89 -11.65 8.84
N PRO A 18 16.84 -12.16 8.20
CA PRO A 18 15.69 -11.36 7.78
C PRO A 18 15.13 -10.55 8.96
N GLU A 19 14.80 -9.27 8.73
CA GLU A 19 14.27 -8.37 9.76
C GLU A 19 13.00 -8.89 10.44
N GLU A 20 12.19 -9.69 9.72
CA GLU A 20 11.02 -10.36 10.28
C GLU A 20 11.40 -11.38 11.37
N ILE A 21 12.46 -12.16 11.12
CA ILE A 21 12.96 -13.16 12.07
C ILE A 21 13.56 -12.46 13.28
N LYS A 22 14.32 -11.38 13.10
CA LYS A 22 14.85 -10.58 14.21
C LYS A 22 13.74 -10.02 15.11
N ARG A 23 12.63 -9.56 14.53
CA ARG A 23 11.49 -9.04 15.29
C ARG A 23 10.77 -10.15 16.06
N ARG A 24 10.56 -11.32 15.44
CA ARG A 24 9.97 -12.47 16.14
C ARG A 24 10.86 -12.93 17.30
N ILE A 25 12.17 -12.97 17.10
CA ILE A 25 13.15 -13.25 18.17
C ILE A 25 13.04 -12.19 19.29
N ALA A 26 12.93 -10.91 18.94
CA ALA A 26 12.73 -9.85 19.93
C ALA A 26 11.41 -10.02 20.70
N GLY A 27 10.32 -10.40 20.03
CA GLY A 27 9.05 -10.73 20.68
C GLY A 27 9.18 -11.89 21.67
N VAL A 28 9.83 -12.99 21.27
CA VAL A 28 10.13 -14.12 22.17
C VAL A 28 10.97 -13.67 23.37
N ALA A 29 11.97 -12.82 23.16
CA ALA A 29 12.79 -12.28 24.25
C ALA A 29 11.96 -11.42 25.22
N VAL A 30 11.04 -10.59 24.73
CA VAL A 30 10.13 -9.79 25.57
C VAL A 30 9.17 -10.67 26.37
N PHE A 31 8.63 -11.75 25.77
CA PHE A 31 7.82 -12.72 26.52
C PHE A 31 8.60 -13.45 27.59
N LEU A 32 9.83 -13.87 27.29
CA LEU A 32 10.72 -14.50 28.25
C LEU A 32 11.01 -13.55 29.41
N LEU A 33 11.25 -12.27 29.12
CA LEU A 33 11.39 -11.24 30.15
C LEU A 33 10.12 -11.09 30.99
N ALA A 34 8.94 -11.09 30.36
CA ALA A 34 7.66 -11.01 31.08
C ALA A 34 7.47 -12.19 32.05
N ILE A 35 7.84 -13.40 31.63
CA ILE A 35 7.78 -14.61 32.47
C ILE A 35 8.79 -14.51 33.62
N ILE A 36 10.03 -14.09 33.37
CA ILE A 36 11.04 -13.94 34.42
C ILE A 36 10.58 -12.91 35.47
N VAL A 37 10.09 -11.76 35.02
CA VAL A 37 9.54 -10.73 35.91
C VAL A 37 8.32 -11.27 36.65
N GLY A 38 7.44 -12.02 35.98
CA GLY A 38 6.29 -12.71 36.57
C GLY A 38 6.65 -13.69 37.68
N LEU A 39 7.61 -14.57 37.44
CA LEU A 39 8.11 -15.54 38.43
C LEU A 39 8.84 -14.86 39.58
N SER A 40 9.40 -13.67 39.33
CA SER A 40 10.07 -12.87 40.34
C SER A 40 9.14 -12.41 41.47
N PHE A 41 7.85 -12.18 41.18
CA PHE A 41 6.86 -11.84 42.22
C PHE A 41 6.62 -12.97 43.21
N PHE A 42 6.67 -14.21 42.73
CA PHE A 42 6.41 -15.39 43.53
C PHE A 42 7.67 -15.92 44.21
N GLU A 43 8.79 -15.21 44.11
CA GLU A 43 10.12 -15.62 44.60
C GLU A 43 10.68 -16.91 43.94
N GLU A 44 10.03 -17.41 42.90
CA GLU A 44 10.39 -18.63 42.18
C GLU A 44 11.51 -18.43 41.14
N ALA A 45 11.88 -17.17 40.86
CA ALA A 45 12.93 -16.83 39.89
C ALA A 45 14.37 -16.82 40.49
N GLY A 46 14.54 -17.38 41.70
CA GLY A 46 15.83 -17.47 42.38
C GLY A 46 16.43 -16.12 42.80
N ILE A 47 17.72 -16.12 43.13
CA ILE A 47 18.44 -14.92 43.64
C ILE A 47 18.37 -13.76 42.65
N ALA A 48 18.56 -14.05 41.36
CA ALA A 48 18.48 -13.06 40.30
C ALA A 48 17.09 -12.41 40.23
N GLY A 49 16.02 -13.21 40.37
CA GLY A 49 14.66 -12.72 40.50
C GLY A 49 14.53 -11.71 41.65
N LYS A 50 14.91 -12.09 42.87
CA LYS A 50 14.77 -11.21 44.05
C LYS A 50 15.48 -9.86 43.87
N VAL A 51 16.68 -9.86 43.28
CA VAL A 51 17.42 -8.62 42.96
C VAL A 51 16.68 -7.78 41.92
N ILE A 52 16.17 -8.39 40.84
CA ILE A 52 15.39 -7.71 39.81
C ILE A 52 14.10 -7.13 40.41
N PHE A 53 13.36 -7.91 41.19
CA PHE A 53 12.11 -7.45 41.83
C PHE A 53 12.38 -6.29 42.79
N SER A 54 13.42 -6.40 43.62
CA SER A 54 13.81 -5.32 44.53
C SER A 54 14.16 -4.03 43.78
N GLY A 55 14.98 -4.14 42.72
CA GLY A 55 15.36 -2.99 41.89
C GLY A 55 14.17 -2.37 41.16
N LEU A 56 13.28 -3.19 40.58
CA LEU A 56 12.06 -2.71 39.93
C LEU A 56 11.09 -2.09 40.93
N ASN A 57 10.88 -2.70 42.09
CA ASN A 57 9.98 -2.18 43.13
C ASN A 57 10.52 -0.88 43.74
N PHE A 58 11.85 -0.71 43.81
CA PHE A 58 12.47 0.56 44.15
C PHE A 58 12.19 1.64 43.08
N LEU A 59 12.35 1.31 41.79
CA LEU A 59 12.17 2.26 40.69
C LEU A 59 10.70 2.66 40.45
N ILE A 60 9.81 1.68 40.28
CA ILE A 60 8.42 1.90 39.84
C ILE A 60 7.37 1.45 40.86
N GLY A 61 7.77 0.98 42.04
CA GLY A 61 6.86 0.66 43.15
C GLY A 61 5.89 -0.47 42.85
N LYS A 62 4.63 -0.31 43.24
CA LYS A 62 3.56 -1.29 42.99
C LYS A 62 3.19 -1.42 41.51
N THR A 63 3.67 -0.54 40.63
CA THR A 63 3.53 -0.71 39.18
C THR A 63 4.20 -2.01 38.69
N VAL A 64 5.18 -2.55 39.43
CA VAL A 64 5.86 -3.80 39.03
C VAL A 64 4.84 -4.92 38.85
N PHE A 65 3.79 -5.03 39.67
CA PHE A 65 2.76 -6.08 39.53
C PHE A 65 2.00 -6.05 38.19
N LEU A 66 1.93 -4.90 37.53
CA LEU A 66 1.33 -4.76 36.20
C LEU A 66 2.34 -4.93 35.06
N LEU A 67 3.64 -4.93 35.36
CA LEU A 67 4.72 -4.99 34.38
C LEU A 67 4.70 -6.26 33.52
N PRO A 68 4.48 -7.49 34.05
CA PRO A 68 4.37 -8.69 33.21
C PRO A 68 3.26 -8.58 32.18
N LEU A 69 2.11 -8.03 32.57
CA LEU A 69 0.98 -7.86 31.66
C LEU A 69 1.33 -6.87 30.53
N ILE A 70 1.96 -5.74 30.88
CA ILE A 70 2.43 -4.74 29.90
C ILE A 70 3.47 -5.36 28.94
N LEU A 71 4.39 -6.19 29.44
CA LEU A 71 5.40 -6.87 28.64
C LEU A 71 4.80 -7.96 27.75
N VAL A 72 3.83 -8.74 28.23
CA VAL A 72 3.08 -9.72 27.41
C VAL A 72 2.36 -9.03 26.27
N LEU A 73 1.70 -7.91 26.58
CA LEU A 73 1.01 -7.07 25.62
C LEU A 73 2.01 -6.56 24.54
N SER A 74 3.17 -6.00 24.95
CA SER A 74 4.23 -5.62 24.00
C SER A 74 4.76 -6.82 23.20
N GLY A 75 4.96 -7.98 23.82
CA GLY A 75 5.35 -9.21 23.12
C GLY A 75 4.40 -9.55 21.98
N LEU A 76 3.08 -9.50 22.21
CA LEU A 76 2.07 -9.75 21.17
C LEU A 76 2.18 -8.77 19.99
N VAL A 77 2.50 -7.51 20.26
CA VAL A 77 2.70 -6.50 19.22
C VAL A 77 3.84 -6.90 18.28
N PHE A 78 4.98 -7.37 18.78
CA PHE A 78 6.10 -7.81 17.93
C PHE A 78 5.71 -8.95 16.96
N PHE A 79 4.77 -9.82 17.35
CA PHE A 79 4.25 -10.89 16.51
C PHE A 79 3.19 -10.41 15.49
N LEU A 80 2.28 -9.54 15.91
CA LEU A 80 1.13 -9.10 15.11
C LEU A 80 1.49 -8.00 14.10
N THR A 81 2.49 -7.16 14.41
CA THR A 81 2.80 -5.99 13.58
C THR A 81 3.63 -6.38 12.36
N ARG A 82 3.19 -6.02 11.14
CA ARG A 82 3.98 -6.19 9.90
C ARG A 82 4.86 -4.99 9.52
N TYR A 83 4.77 -3.88 10.25
CA TYR A 83 5.37 -2.60 9.84
C TYR A 83 6.82 -2.43 10.30
N LYS A 84 7.65 -1.86 9.41
CA LYS A 84 9.12 -1.73 9.57
C LYS A 84 9.59 -0.53 10.42
N LYS A 85 8.72 0.39 10.83
CA LYS A 85 9.12 1.70 11.41
C LYS A 85 8.52 2.07 12.78
N PHE A 86 7.80 1.18 13.46
CA PHE A 86 7.07 1.52 14.70
C PHE A 86 7.67 0.96 16.01
N LEU A 87 8.84 0.30 15.98
CA LEU A 87 9.51 -0.19 17.20
C LEU A 87 9.75 0.93 18.24
N PHE A 88 10.12 2.13 17.77
CA PHE A 88 10.31 3.28 18.64
C PHE A 88 8.98 3.76 19.26
N ALA A 89 7.89 3.76 18.50
CA ALA A 89 6.57 4.15 19.00
C ALA A 89 6.03 3.17 20.05
N GLU A 90 6.33 1.87 19.89
CA GLU A 90 5.98 0.85 20.86
C GLU A 90 6.73 1.04 22.18
N ILE A 91 8.06 1.18 22.12
CA ILE A 91 8.89 1.42 23.30
C ILE A 91 8.41 2.70 24.01
N LEU A 92 8.11 3.76 23.25
CA LEU A 92 7.59 5.00 23.81
C LEU A 92 6.22 4.81 24.48
N ALA A 93 5.31 4.03 23.89
CA ALA A 93 4.00 3.75 24.47
C ALA A 93 4.11 2.97 25.79
N VAL A 94 4.97 1.95 25.84
CA VAL A 94 5.24 1.16 27.06
C VAL A 94 5.85 2.04 28.15
N LEU A 95 6.82 2.88 27.82
CA LEU A 95 7.44 3.81 28.77
C LEU A 95 6.43 4.83 29.33
N LEU A 96 5.60 5.42 28.46
CA LEU A 96 4.53 6.33 28.87
C LEU A 96 3.50 5.65 29.78
N LEU A 97 3.17 4.38 29.50
CA LEU A 97 2.23 3.61 30.32
C LEU A 97 2.79 3.35 31.73
N ILE A 98 4.05 2.91 31.82
CA ILE A 98 4.72 2.67 33.10
C ILE A 98 4.85 3.97 33.89
N LEU A 99 5.20 5.06 33.23
CA LEU A 99 5.32 6.39 33.84
C LEU A 99 3.97 6.88 34.37
N ALA A 100 2.89 6.74 33.59
CA ALA A 100 1.57 7.19 34.00
C ALA A 100 1.01 6.38 35.18
N ILE A 101 1.12 5.06 35.16
CA ILE A 101 0.67 4.19 36.26
C ILE A 101 1.51 4.45 37.52
N SER A 102 2.83 4.57 37.38
CA SER A 102 3.71 4.90 38.51
C SER A 102 3.40 6.30 39.05
N GLY A 103 3.08 7.26 38.18
CA GLY A 103 2.66 8.62 38.56
C GLY A 103 1.37 8.64 39.38
N ILE A 104 0.36 7.83 39.01
CA ILE A 104 -0.88 7.66 39.80
C ILE A 104 -0.55 7.20 41.22
N PHE A 105 0.23 6.13 41.36
CA PHE A 105 0.65 5.61 42.66
C PHE A 105 1.57 6.57 43.43
N GLY A 106 2.39 7.35 42.72
CA GLY A 106 3.20 8.42 43.29
C GLY A 106 2.35 9.54 43.88
N ALA A 107 1.31 9.98 43.17
CA ALA A 107 0.35 10.97 43.65
C ALA A 107 -0.47 10.46 44.85
N PHE A 108 -0.80 9.17 44.91
CA PHE A 108 -1.37 8.55 46.12
C PHE A 108 -0.41 8.63 47.31
N THR A 109 0.88 8.40 47.07
CA THR A 109 1.91 8.50 48.12
C THR A 109 1.98 9.92 48.68
N LEU A 110 1.92 10.94 47.82
CA LEU A 110 1.95 12.35 48.18
C LEU A 110 0.66 12.87 48.84
N ASN A 111 -0.49 12.23 48.57
CA ASN A 111 -1.77 12.59 49.17
C ASN A 111 -1.89 12.09 50.62
N VAL A 112 -1.35 10.89 50.89
CA VAL A 112 -1.47 10.23 52.20
C VAL A 112 -0.38 10.67 53.18
N LYS A 113 0.79 11.10 52.69
CA LYS A 113 1.92 11.52 53.52
C LYS A 113 2.35 12.92 53.10
N ASP A 114 2.35 13.88 54.03
CA ASP A 114 2.86 15.23 53.79
C ASP A 114 4.21 15.15 53.06
N GLY A 115 4.23 15.70 51.83
CA GLY A 115 5.22 15.48 50.77
C GLY A 115 6.61 16.06 51.05
N GLY A 116 7.19 15.70 52.19
CA GLY A 116 8.55 16.01 52.59
C GLY A 116 9.59 15.16 51.86
N TRP A 117 10.80 15.70 51.78
CA TRP A 117 11.97 15.03 51.24
C TRP A 117 12.98 14.79 52.37
N PRO A 118 13.62 13.60 52.48
CA PRO A 118 13.47 12.42 51.63
C PRO A 118 12.26 11.54 52.01
N PRO A 119 11.67 10.78 51.07
CA PRO A 119 10.58 9.86 51.37
C PRO A 119 11.13 8.63 52.11
N THR A 120 10.92 8.55 53.41
CA THR A 120 11.62 7.58 54.28
C THR A 120 10.83 6.32 54.62
N ASN A 121 9.75 5.94 53.91
CA ASN A 121 9.35 4.53 53.70
C ASN A 121 8.03 4.38 52.92
N ASN A 122 8.00 3.38 52.02
CA ASN A 122 6.84 2.88 51.28
C ASN A 122 6.32 3.78 50.12
N LEU A 123 7.20 4.08 49.14
CA LEU A 123 6.84 4.73 47.88
C LEU A 123 5.96 3.80 47.04
N VAL A 124 4.65 3.99 47.05
CA VAL A 124 3.71 3.13 46.32
C VAL A 124 3.96 3.20 44.81
N GLY A 125 4.35 4.36 44.27
CA GLY A 125 4.74 4.54 42.87
C GLY A 125 6.24 4.41 42.59
N GLY A 126 7.03 4.01 43.58
CA GLY A 126 8.49 4.03 43.50
C GLY A 126 9.07 5.43 43.33
N TRP A 127 10.37 5.50 43.10
CA TRP A 127 11.07 6.76 42.85
C TRP A 127 10.63 7.46 41.57
N LEU A 128 10.36 6.71 40.50
CA LEU A 128 9.90 7.26 39.23
C LEU A 128 8.52 7.92 39.39
N GLY A 129 7.59 7.23 40.05
CA GLY A 129 6.26 7.75 40.34
C GLY A 129 6.31 9.00 41.21
N TYR A 130 7.12 9.00 42.26
CA TYR A 130 7.32 10.19 43.10
C TYR A 130 7.86 11.38 42.32
N LEU A 131 8.91 11.17 41.50
CA LEU A 131 9.58 12.22 40.74
C LEU A 131 8.63 12.90 39.75
N VAL A 132 7.83 12.11 39.04
CA VAL A 132 6.89 12.63 38.04
C VAL A 132 5.62 13.19 38.69
N ALA A 133 5.11 12.57 39.75
CA ALA A 133 3.89 13.03 40.42
C ALA A 133 4.08 14.32 41.21
N ARG A 134 5.26 14.55 41.81
CA ARG A 134 5.52 15.72 42.67
C ARG A 134 5.21 17.07 42.01
N PRO A 135 5.77 17.43 40.84
CA PRO A 135 5.49 18.72 40.22
C PRO A 135 4.01 18.85 39.83
N LEU A 136 3.39 17.79 39.31
CA LEU A 136 1.97 17.81 38.94
C LEU A 136 1.07 18.00 40.17
N PHE A 137 1.39 17.30 41.27
CA PHE A 137 0.65 17.38 42.52
C PHE A 137 0.78 18.77 43.16
N GLN A 138 1.98 19.37 43.13
CA GLN A 138 2.21 20.71 43.67
C GLN A 138 1.50 21.80 42.86
N LEU A 139 1.41 21.64 41.53
CA LEU A 139 0.77 22.61 40.65
C LEU A 139 -0.75 22.50 40.64
N PHE A 140 -1.30 21.28 40.64
CA PHE A 140 -2.72 21.05 40.36
C PHE A 140 -3.47 20.24 41.43
N GLY A 141 -2.78 19.76 42.46
CA GLY A 141 -3.35 18.91 43.51
C GLY A 141 -3.62 17.47 43.05
N PHE A 142 -4.20 16.67 43.95
CA PHE A 142 -4.41 15.24 43.76
C PHE A 142 -5.29 14.93 42.55
N TRP A 143 -6.52 15.46 42.51
CA TRP A 143 -7.52 15.07 41.51
C TRP A 143 -7.12 15.40 40.08
N VAL A 144 -6.58 16.60 39.84
CA VAL A 144 -6.15 17.00 38.49
C VAL A 144 -4.94 16.19 38.04
N SER A 145 -4.01 15.88 38.94
CA SER A 145 -2.88 14.99 38.65
C SER A 145 -3.35 13.61 38.19
N GLN A 146 -4.39 13.05 38.82
CA GLN A 146 -4.99 11.77 38.39
C GLN A 146 -5.58 11.85 36.99
N ILE A 147 -6.29 12.94 36.67
CA ILE A 147 -6.88 13.14 35.34
C ILE A 147 -5.78 13.23 34.27
N ILE A 148 -4.68 13.91 34.55
CA ILE A 148 -3.54 14.02 33.62
C ILE A 148 -2.92 12.63 33.39
N PHE A 149 -2.64 11.87 34.44
CA PHE A 149 -2.09 10.53 34.29
C PHE A 149 -3.07 9.56 33.61
N ALA A 150 -4.37 9.64 33.91
CA ALA A 150 -5.39 8.85 33.22
C ALA A 150 -5.43 9.18 31.73
N SER A 151 -5.27 10.46 31.36
CA SER A 151 -5.18 10.88 29.95
C SER A 151 -3.95 10.28 29.26
N LEU A 152 -2.80 10.22 29.95
CA LEU A 152 -1.59 9.57 29.42
C LEU A 152 -1.77 8.06 29.22
N ILE A 153 -2.49 7.39 30.13
CA ILE A 153 -2.86 5.97 29.97
C ILE A 153 -3.73 5.78 28.75
N LEU A 154 -4.73 6.64 28.54
CA LEU A 154 -5.60 6.59 27.35
C LEU A 154 -4.81 6.81 26.05
N ILE A 155 -3.90 7.78 26.03
CA ILE A 155 -3.03 8.04 24.86
C ILE A 155 -2.14 6.83 24.57
N SER A 156 -1.50 6.26 25.59
CA SER A 156 -0.71 5.04 25.44
C SER A 156 -1.56 3.86 24.93
N GLY A 157 -2.77 3.69 25.47
CA GLY A 157 -3.73 2.67 25.04
C GLY A 157 -4.15 2.84 23.57
N ILE A 158 -4.35 4.07 23.10
CA ILE A 158 -4.69 4.35 21.69
C ILE A 158 -3.51 3.97 20.77
N ILE A 159 -2.29 4.35 21.13
CA ILE A 159 -1.08 3.99 20.37
C ILE A 159 -0.94 2.47 20.31
N PHE A 160 -1.13 1.81 21.45
CA PHE A 160 -1.06 0.36 21.57
C PHE A 160 -2.14 -0.32 20.73
N TRP A 161 -3.39 0.12 20.83
CA TRP A 161 -4.52 -0.41 20.05
C TRP A 161 -4.35 -0.23 18.54
N HIS A 162 -3.84 0.92 18.10
CA HIS A 162 -3.50 1.14 16.69
C HIS A 162 -2.42 0.16 16.22
N LEU A 163 -1.49 -0.21 17.10
CA LEU A 163 -0.38 -1.11 16.78
C LEU A 163 -0.78 -2.59 16.82
N LEU A 164 -1.76 -2.98 17.66
CA LEU A 164 -2.31 -4.34 17.67
C LEU A 164 -3.23 -4.63 16.50
N ARG A 165 -3.92 -3.61 15.98
CA ARG A 165 -4.75 -3.80 14.81
C ARG A 165 -3.85 -4.21 13.65
N PRO A 166 -4.08 -5.40 13.05
CA PRO A 166 -3.43 -5.66 11.78
C PRO A 166 -3.77 -4.49 10.84
N PRO A 167 -2.87 -4.14 9.90
CA PRO A 167 -3.30 -3.38 8.72
C PRO A 167 -4.64 -3.97 8.32
N ILE A 168 -5.67 -3.15 8.11
CA ILE A 168 -6.84 -3.63 7.39
C ILE A 168 -6.26 -4.20 6.10
N SER A 169 -6.11 -5.52 6.04
CA SER A 169 -5.89 -6.21 4.81
C SER A 169 -7.15 -5.87 4.06
N ALA A 170 -6.99 -5.04 3.03
CA ALA A 170 -7.89 -5.06 1.91
C ALA A 170 -7.80 -6.46 1.31
N THR A 171 -8.40 -7.44 1.98
CA THR A 171 -8.90 -8.64 1.34
C THR A 171 -10.20 -8.22 0.68
N PRO A 172 -10.27 -8.27 -0.66
CA PRO A 172 -11.45 -7.92 -1.41
C PRO A 172 -12.53 -8.97 -1.16
N GLY A 173 -13.70 -8.51 -0.70
CA GLY A 173 -15.00 -9.16 -0.86
C GLY A 173 -15.26 -10.41 -0.01
N VAL A 174 -16.13 -10.26 1.01
CA VAL A 174 -17.43 -10.95 1.08
C VAL A 174 -18.36 -10.10 1.96
N GLY A 175 -19.51 -9.70 1.39
CA GLY A 175 -20.81 -9.50 2.05
C GLY A 175 -20.94 -8.55 3.26
N LYS A 176 -21.55 -7.38 3.04
CA LYS A 176 -22.35 -6.69 4.09
C LYS A 176 -23.59 -7.55 4.45
N PRO A 177 -24.22 -7.34 5.61
CA PRO A 177 -25.31 -6.34 5.67
C PRO A 177 -25.28 -5.43 6.90
N GLU A 178 -25.77 -4.19 6.67
CA GLU A 178 -26.55 -3.30 7.58
C GLU A 178 -26.05 -3.02 9.01
N ALA A 179 -26.23 -1.86 9.63
CA ALA A 179 -26.74 -0.55 9.28
C ALA A 179 -26.45 0.31 10.53
N GLU A 180 -26.06 1.57 10.38
CA GLU A 180 -26.56 2.62 11.28
C GLU A 180 -26.39 3.99 10.61
N LYS A 181 -27.54 4.55 10.21
CA LYS A 181 -27.69 5.93 9.79
C LYS A 181 -27.75 6.81 11.04
N LYS A 182 -27.05 7.95 11.03
CA LYS A 182 -27.63 9.22 11.52
C LYS A 182 -27.29 10.37 10.56
N PRO A 183 -28.23 11.32 10.35
CA PRO A 183 -28.21 12.20 9.19
C PRO A 183 -27.68 13.62 9.46
N SER A 184 -27.40 14.32 8.35
CA SER A 184 -27.60 15.76 8.11
C SER A 184 -26.93 16.78 9.02
N LEU A 185 -25.89 17.47 8.52
CA LEU A 185 -25.68 18.91 8.76
C LEU A 185 -25.01 19.69 7.62
N ILE A 186 -24.39 19.05 6.61
CA ILE A 186 -23.57 19.76 5.62
C ILE A 186 -24.34 20.18 4.35
N LYS A 187 -25.56 19.69 4.12
CA LYS A 187 -26.35 20.00 2.89
C LYS A 187 -27.13 21.33 2.94
N ARG A 188 -26.98 22.17 3.97
CA ARG A 188 -27.75 23.43 4.10
C ARG A 188 -26.99 24.72 3.77
N ILE A 189 -25.72 24.67 3.37
CA ILE A 189 -24.89 25.88 3.19
C ILE A 189 -24.52 26.19 1.73
N PHE A 190 -24.71 25.27 0.78
CA PHE A 190 -24.40 25.51 -0.63
C PHE A 190 -25.65 25.48 -1.52
N HIS A 191 -26.35 26.61 -1.58
CA HIS A 191 -27.19 26.93 -2.73
C HIS A 191 -26.27 27.45 -3.86
N LEU A 192 -25.93 26.58 -4.82
CA LEU A 192 -25.48 27.06 -6.13
C LEU A 192 -26.72 27.46 -6.95
N PRO A 193 -26.73 28.63 -7.60
CA PRO A 193 -27.83 29.01 -8.49
C PRO A 193 -27.87 28.09 -9.70
N SER A 194 -29.04 27.50 -9.97
CA SER A 194 -29.28 26.72 -11.19
C SER A 194 -29.40 27.66 -12.39
N PHE A 195 -28.34 27.80 -13.18
CA PHE A 195 -28.46 28.36 -14.52
C PHE A 195 -29.18 27.34 -15.41
N ARG A 196 -30.42 27.62 -15.78
CA ARG A 196 -31.09 26.95 -16.91
C ARG A 196 -30.48 27.48 -18.19
N VAL A 197 -29.53 26.73 -18.76
CA VAL A 197 -29.10 26.94 -20.14
C VAL A 197 -30.21 26.38 -21.03
N LYS A 198 -30.75 27.26 -21.89
CA LYS A 198 -31.71 26.93 -22.93
C LYS A 198 -31.04 25.93 -23.88
N GLU A 199 -31.63 24.75 -24.04
CA GLU A 199 -31.26 23.80 -25.09
C GLU A 199 -31.33 24.54 -26.44
N ILE A 200 -30.18 24.71 -27.07
CA ILE A 200 -30.09 25.10 -28.47
C ILE A 200 -29.96 23.78 -29.23
N GLU A 201 -30.97 23.48 -30.04
CA GLU A 201 -30.93 22.38 -30.99
C GLU A 201 -29.69 22.55 -31.89
N PRO A 202 -28.84 21.52 -32.04
CA PRO A 202 -27.73 21.59 -32.97
C PRO A 202 -28.29 21.72 -34.40
N PRO A 203 -27.77 22.65 -35.22
CA PRO A 203 -28.20 22.74 -36.61
C PRO A 203 -27.83 21.45 -37.33
N ALA A 204 -28.83 20.84 -37.94
CA ALA A 204 -28.65 19.80 -38.94
C ALA A 204 -28.02 20.43 -40.18
N THR A 205 -26.71 20.26 -40.34
CA THR A 205 -26.05 20.37 -41.64
C THR A 205 -25.03 19.26 -41.82
N THR A 206 -25.32 18.51 -42.87
CA THR A 206 -24.69 17.34 -43.45
C THR A 206 -23.23 17.60 -43.82
N PHE A 207 -22.31 16.94 -43.13
CA PHE A 207 -21.01 16.48 -43.63
C PHE A 207 -20.83 15.11 -42.95
N GLY A 208 -21.02 13.98 -43.63
CA GLY A 208 -20.36 13.58 -44.85
C GLY A 208 -19.64 12.28 -44.49
N GLU A 209 -20.23 11.18 -44.91
CA GLU A 209 -19.69 9.80 -44.98
C GLU A 209 -18.63 9.37 -43.95
N ILE A 210 -19.01 8.34 -43.21
CA ILE A 210 -18.13 7.43 -42.47
C ILE A 210 -17.01 6.98 -43.43
N ARG A 211 -15.86 7.67 -43.36
CA ARG A 211 -14.63 7.23 -43.99
C ARG A 211 -14.13 6.03 -43.21
N LYS A 212 -14.22 4.88 -43.88
CA LYS A 212 -13.52 3.62 -43.66
C LYS A 212 -12.48 3.68 -42.55
N GLU A 213 -12.71 2.83 -41.55
CA GLU A 213 -11.69 2.00 -40.91
C GLU A 213 -10.33 2.18 -41.56
N LYS A 214 -9.52 3.00 -40.89
CA LYS A 214 -8.14 3.22 -41.30
C LYS A 214 -7.47 1.87 -41.08
N GLU A 215 -7.21 1.17 -42.19
CA GLU A 215 -6.22 0.10 -42.27
C GLU A 215 -5.02 0.55 -41.44
N VAL A 216 -4.87 -0.10 -40.28
CA VAL A 216 -3.60 -0.15 -39.59
C VAL A 216 -2.64 -0.65 -40.64
N SER A 217 -1.60 0.12 -40.95
CA SER A 217 -0.53 -0.34 -41.82
C SER A 217 -0.07 -1.70 -41.27
N GLU A 218 -0.38 -2.76 -42.01
CA GLU A 218 0.24 -4.05 -41.83
C GLU A 218 1.72 -3.84 -42.13
N GLU A 219 2.49 -3.48 -41.11
CA GLU A 219 3.87 -3.93 -41.10
C GLU A 219 3.77 -5.46 -41.04
N PRO A 220 4.23 -6.18 -42.08
CA PRO A 220 4.21 -7.62 -42.07
C PRO A 220 4.97 -8.08 -40.81
N PRO A 221 4.50 -9.13 -40.12
CA PRO A 221 5.33 -9.75 -39.10
C PRO A 221 6.70 -10.01 -39.72
N LEU A 222 7.78 -9.72 -39.01
CA LEU A 222 9.11 -10.23 -39.33
C LEU A 222 8.98 -11.75 -39.56
N GLU A 223 8.85 -12.16 -40.83
CA GLU A 223 8.83 -13.54 -41.28
C GLU A 223 10.24 -14.08 -41.18
N LEU A 224 10.58 -14.55 -39.98
CA LEU A 224 11.66 -15.50 -39.83
C LEU A 224 11.04 -16.88 -39.98
N LYS A 225 11.47 -17.60 -41.03
CA LYS A 225 11.12 -18.99 -41.33
C LYS A 225 11.27 -19.86 -40.09
N THR A 226 10.20 -20.03 -39.33
CA THR A 226 10.11 -21.12 -38.36
C THR A 226 9.78 -22.36 -39.18
N LYS A 227 10.73 -23.30 -39.22
CA LYS A 227 10.44 -24.64 -39.73
C LYS A 227 9.24 -25.16 -38.94
N PRO A 228 8.21 -25.72 -39.60
CA PRO A 228 7.18 -26.46 -38.87
C PRO A 228 7.90 -27.52 -38.07
N VAL A 229 7.77 -27.45 -36.75
CA VAL A 229 8.21 -28.55 -35.89
C VAL A 229 7.15 -29.61 -36.07
N ASP A 230 7.46 -30.62 -36.89
CA ASP A 230 6.64 -31.80 -37.01
C ASP A 230 6.52 -32.42 -35.61
N PHE A 231 5.37 -32.23 -34.98
CA PHE A 231 4.99 -33.02 -33.83
C PHE A 231 4.85 -34.44 -34.32
N ILE A 232 5.87 -35.27 -34.06
CA ILE A 232 5.74 -36.71 -34.22
C ILE A 232 4.70 -37.17 -33.20
N THR A 233 3.45 -37.28 -33.63
CA THR A 233 2.38 -37.99 -32.92
C THR A 233 2.63 -39.50 -33.05
N LYS A 234 3.68 -40.00 -32.41
CA LYS A 234 3.80 -41.43 -32.11
C LYS A 234 3.15 -41.68 -30.75
N GLY A 235 1.84 -41.87 -30.78
CA GLY A 235 1.05 -42.35 -29.65
C GLY A 235 -0.41 -42.43 -30.06
N GLY A 236 -0.94 -43.64 -30.21
CA GLY A 236 -2.37 -43.85 -30.42
C GLY A 236 -3.15 -43.29 -29.23
N GLY A 237 -4.13 -42.44 -29.51
CA GLY A 237 -4.99 -41.81 -28.51
C GLY A 237 -5.70 -40.62 -29.16
N GLU A 238 -7.02 -40.64 -29.06
CA GLU A 238 -8.05 -39.72 -29.59
C GLU A 238 -7.62 -38.29 -29.99
N GLU A 239 -8.19 -37.81 -31.11
CA GLU A 239 -8.05 -36.42 -31.59
C GLU A 239 -8.43 -35.43 -30.48
N TYR A 240 -7.49 -34.59 -30.05
CA TYR A 240 -7.70 -33.63 -28.97
C TYR A 240 -8.78 -32.62 -29.35
N GLN A 241 -9.95 -32.71 -28.70
CA GLN A 241 -11.02 -31.74 -28.85
C GLN A 241 -10.78 -30.55 -27.92
N LYS A 242 -10.65 -29.35 -28.50
CA LYS A 242 -10.49 -28.11 -27.74
C LYS A 242 -11.75 -27.85 -26.90
N PRO A 243 -11.62 -27.39 -25.64
CA PRO A 243 -12.77 -27.04 -24.81
C PRO A 243 -13.57 -25.88 -25.42
N ALA A 244 -14.88 -25.89 -25.20
CA ALA A 244 -15.77 -24.83 -25.67
C ALA A 244 -15.50 -23.50 -24.94
N LEU A 245 -15.56 -22.38 -25.69
CA LEU A 245 -15.36 -21.02 -25.15
C LEU A 245 -16.42 -20.61 -24.11
N GLU A 246 -17.56 -21.30 -24.09
CA GLU A 246 -18.67 -21.06 -23.17
C GLU A 246 -18.33 -21.38 -21.72
N LEU A 247 -17.29 -22.18 -21.47
CA LEU A 247 -16.77 -22.44 -20.12
C LEU A 247 -16.18 -21.18 -19.46
N LEU A 248 -15.94 -20.11 -20.22
CA LEU A 248 -15.41 -18.85 -19.73
C LEU A 248 -16.48 -17.75 -19.68
N ASP A 249 -16.35 -16.86 -18.70
CA ASP A 249 -17.18 -15.65 -18.60
C ASP A 249 -16.80 -14.62 -19.67
N SER A 250 -17.80 -13.95 -20.25
CA SER A 250 -17.63 -12.79 -21.14
C SER A 250 -17.61 -11.46 -20.40
N GLU A 251 -16.96 -10.45 -20.99
CA GLU A 251 -16.91 -9.07 -20.49
C GLU A 251 -18.30 -8.41 -20.52
N LYS A 252 -18.74 -7.87 -19.36
CA LYS A 252 -20.05 -7.21 -19.21
C LYS A 252 -19.95 -5.70 -18.98
N GLU A 253 -18.79 -5.20 -18.59
CA GLU A 253 -18.61 -3.81 -18.12
C GLU A 253 -17.67 -3.05 -19.05
N LYS A 254 -18.09 -1.85 -19.48
CA LYS A 254 -17.25 -0.91 -20.23
C LYS A 254 -16.49 0.01 -19.27
N SER A 255 -15.26 0.38 -19.62
CA SER A 255 -14.49 1.32 -18.82
C SER A 255 -15.05 2.74 -18.96
N PHE A 256 -14.91 3.53 -17.90
CA PHE A 256 -15.32 4.93 -17.89
C PHE A 256 -14.22 5.80 -17.29
N ALA A 257 -13.61 6.62 -18.14
CA ALA A 257 -12.54 7.54 -17.79
C ALA A 257 -13.01 8.72 -16.91
N GLY A 258 -14.31 9.06 -16.96
CA GLY A 258 -14.82 10.32 -16.43
C GLY A 258 -14.73 11.46 -17.44
N ASP A 259 -14.50 12.68 -16.94
CA ASP A 259 -14.47 13.89 -17.76
C ASP A 259 -13.10 14.09 -18.42
N ILE A 260 -12.90 13.43 -19.55
CA ILE A 260 -11.62 13.41 -20.29
C ILE A 260 -11.11 14.83 -20.60
N ARG A 261 -12.00 15.74 -21.02
CA ARG A 261 -11.66 17.12 -21.37
C ARG A 261 -11.17 17.91 -20.15
N ILE A 262 -11.81 17.70 -18.99
CA ILE A 262 -11.44 18.38 -17.74
C ILE A 262 -10.07 17.89 -17.28
N ASN A 263 -9.84 16.58 -17.25
CA ASN A 263 -8.55 16.02 -16.88
C ASN A 263 -7.43 16.50 -17.81
N SER A 264 -7.68 16.55 -19.12
CA SER A 264 -6.71 17.09 -20.09
C SER A 264 -6.37 18.56 -19.81
N ALA A 265 -7.37 19.38 -19.49
CA ALA A 265 -7.17 20.78 -19.11
C ALA A 265 -6.42 20.93 -17.78
N ILE A 266 -6.70 20.08 -16.79
CA ILE A 266 -5.98 20.04 -15.51
C ILE A 266 -4.51 19.69 -15.73
N ILE A 267 -4.22 18.64 -16.51
CA ILE A 267 -2.85 18.23 -16.84
C ILE A 267 -2.08 19.39 -17.48
N LYS A 268 -2.67 20.01 -18.52
CA LYS A 268 -2.07 21.15 -19.22
C LYS A 268 -1.78 22.30 -18.25
N LYS A 269 -2.78 22.73 -17.48
CA LYS A 269 -2.66 23.85 -16.53
C LYS A 269 -1.64 23.57 -15.44
N THR A 270 -1.61 22.34 -14.90
CA THR A 270 -0.65 21.96 -13.87
C THR A 270 0.77 22.04 -14.41
N LEU A 271 1.05 21.52 -15.60
CA LEU A 271 2.38 21.59 -16.21
C LEU A 271 2.78 23.04 -16.53
N GLU A 272 1.85 23.86 -17.02
CA GLU A 272 2.08 25.29 -17.25
C GLU A 272 2.47 26.04 -15.97
N ASN A 273 1.83 25.73 -14.83
CA ASN A 273 2.17 26.33 -13.54
C ASN A 273 3.61 26.01 -13.07
N PHE A 274 4.21 24.92 -13.57
CA PHE A 274 5.61 24.56 -13.31
C PHE A 274 6.55 25.05 -14.43
N GLU A 275 6.10 26.01 -15.24
CA GLU A 275 6.86 26.57 -16.38
C GLU A 275 7.20 25.49 -17.43
N ILE A 276 6.31 24.51 -17.61
CA ILE A 276 6.43 23.48 -18.64
C ILE A 276 5.27 23.64 -19.62
N PRO A 277 5.43 24.47 -20.67
CA PRO A 277 4.42 24.60 -21.71
C PRO A 277 4.32 23.31 -22.51
N VAL A 278 3.09 22.82 -22.68
CA VAL A 278 2.79 21.57 -23.39
C VAL A 278 1.61 21.73 -24.32
N GLU A 279 1.64 21.00 -25.43
CA GLU A 279 0.51 20.82 -26.34
C GLU A 279 -0.12 19.45 -26.10
N MET A 280 -1.41 19.43 -25.76
CA MET A 280 -2.15 18.18 -25.59
C MET A 280 -2.44 17.56 -26.96
N SER A 281 -2.33 16.24 -27.05
CA SER A 281 -2.51 15.44 -28.27
C SER A 281 -3.65 14.42 -28.08
N GLU A 282 -3.53 13.25 -28.69
CA GLU A 282 -4.47 12.14 -28.60
C GLU A 282 -4.66 11.64 -27.15
N ILE A 283 -5.87 11.15 -26.87
CA ILE A 283 -6.24 10.57 -25.59
C ILE A 283 -6.78 9.17 -25.84
N ASN A 284 -6.13 8.17 -25.26
CA ASN A 284 -6.48 6.77 -25.44
C ASN A 284 -7.11 6.24 -24.14
N VAL A 285 -8.38 5.83 -24.21
CA VAL A 285 -9.10 5.28 -23.05
C VAL A 285 -8.95 3.76 -23.05
N GLY A 286 -8.12 3.25 -22.14
CA GLY A 286 -7.95 1.83 -21.92
C GLY A 286 -8.98 1.26 -20.93
N PRO A 287 -8.86 -0.05 -20.61
CA PRO A 287 -9.74 -0.72 -19.65
C PRO A 287 -9.52 -0.20 -18.21
N THR A 288 -8.28 -0.03 -17.78
CA THR A 288 -7.93 0.34 -16.39
C THR A 288 -7.45 1.77 -16.23
N VAL A 289 -6.84 2.33 -17.27
CA VAL A 289 -6.22 3.67 -17.28
C VAL A 289 -6.58 4.39 -18.57
N THR A 290 -6.55 5.71 -18.55
CA THR A 290 -6.60 6.58 -19.73
C THR A 290 -5.23 7.22 -19.91
N GLN A 291 -4.66 7.08 -21.10
CA GLN A 291 -3.38 7.68 -21.47
C GLN A 291 -3.63 9.02 -22.16
N TYR A 292 -3.15 10.10 -21.55
CA TYR A 292 -3.15 11.44 -22.10
C TYR A 292 -1.79 11.72 -22.71
N THR A 293 -1.75 11.94 -24.01
CA THR A 293 -0.49 12.20 -24.72
C THR A 293 -0.28 13.70 -24.88
N LEU A 294 0.95 14.17 -24.70
CA LEU A 294 1.34 15.57 -24.84
C LEU A 294 2.70 15.74 -25.50
N LYS A 295 2.92 16.90 -26.09
CA LYS A 295 4.21 17.32 -26.65
C LYS A 295 4.75 18.49 -25.82
N PRO A 296 5.88 18.34 -25.12
CA PRO A 296 6.51 19.47 -24.44
C PRO A 296 7.17 20.41 -25.44
N ALA A 297 7.23 21.69 -25.10
CA ALA A 297 7.98 22.66 -25.90
C ALA A 297 9.48 22.32 -25.98
N GLU A 298 10.14 22.83 -27.01
CA GLU A 298 11.58 22.62 -27.22
C GLU A 298 12.41 23.14 -26.03
N GLY A 299 13.47 22.41 -25.70
CA GLY A 299 14.37 22.76 -24.58
C GLY A 299 13.88 22.32 -23.19
N ILE A 300 12.64 21.83 -23.04
CA ILE A 300 12.18 21.27 -21.77
C ILE A 300 12.82 19.89 -21.53
N LYS A 301 13.49 19.74 -20.40
CA LYS A 301 14.05 18.45 -19.96
C LYS A 301 12.93 17.50 -19.56
N LEU A 302 12.89 16.30 -20.15
CA LEU A 302 11.92 15.25 -19.80
C LEU A 302 11.94 14.89 -18.31
N SER A 303 13.10 14.99 -17.65
CA SER A 303 13.22 14.75 -16.21
C SER A 303 12.31 15.65 -15.38
N LYS A 304 12.12 16.92 -15.77
CA LYS A 304 11.21 17.86 -15.09
C LYS A 304 9.77 17.34 -15.10
N ILE A 305 9.34 16.71 -16.20
CA ILE A 305 7.97 16.18 -16.32
C ILE A 305 7.83 14.93 -15.46
N THR A 306 8.79 14.00 -15.55
CA THR A 306 8.74 12.74 -14.79
C THR A 306 8.73 12.94 -13.27
N THR A 307 9.32 14.03 -12.76
CA THR A 307 9.31 14.35 -11.32
C THR A 307 7.97 14.87 -10.81
N LEU A 308 7.10 15.40 -11.68
CA LEU A 308 5.80 15.98 -11.31
C LEU A 308 4.67 14.95 -11.15
N SER A 309 5.00 13.65 -11.11
CA SER A 309 4.02 12.58 -10.96
C SER A 309 3.14 12.74 -9.72
N ASN A 310 3.68 13.23 -8.61
CA ASN A 310 2.91 13.44 -7.37
C ASN A 310 2.03 14.70 -7.45
N ASP A 311 2.53 15.77 -8.05
CA ASP A 311 1.77 17.01 -8.24
C ASP A 311 0.60 16.82 -9.20
N LEU A 312 0.81 16.07 -10.29
CA LEU A 312 -0.26 15.65 -11.19
C LEU A 312 -1.27 14.74 -10.49
N ALA A 313 -0.80 13.82 -9.63
CA ALA A 313 -1.68 12.96 -8.84
C ALA A 313 -2.58 13.78 -7.90
N LEU A 314 -2.03 14.82 -7.27
CA LEU A 314 -2.77 15.74 -6.41
C LEU A 314 -3.80 16.55 -7.22
N ALA A 315 -3.38 17.14 -8.35
CA ALA A 315 -4.25 17.96 -9.19
C ALA A 315 -5.42 17.18 -9.81
N LEU A 316 -5.18 15.93 -10.21
CA LEU A 316 -6.20 15.04 -10.78
C LEU A 316 -7.00 14.27 -9.73
N ALA A 317 -6.66 14.41 -8.44
CA ALA A 317 -7.19 13.60 -7.35
C ALA A 317 -7.13 12.08 -7.65
N SER A 318 -6.04 11.63 -8.27
CA SER A 318 -5.87 10.26 -8.77
C SER A 318 -4.47 9.74 -8.50
N HIS A 319 -4.37 8.55 -7.90
CA HIS A 319 -3.10 7.93 -7.56
C HIS A 319 -3.17 6.40 -7.75
N PRO A 320 -2.12 5.74 -8.28
CA PRO A 320 -0.88 6.32 -8.81
C PRO A 320 -1.03 6.86 -10.24
N ILE A 321 -0.23 7.87 -10.59
CA ILE A 321 -0.03 8.35 -11.97
C ILE A 321 1.27 7.76 -12.50
N ARG A 322 1.28 7.30 -13.75
CA ARG A 322 2.49 6.84 -14.45
C ARG A 322 2.79 7.78 -15.62
N ILE A 323 4.04 8.18 -15.74
CA ILE A 323 4.52 9.06 -16.81
C ILE A 323 5.49 8.26 -17.68
N GLU A 324 5.19 8.16 -18.96
CA GLU A 324 6.01 7.51 -19.98
C GLU A 324 6.63 8.59 -20.89
N ALA A 325 7.94 8.80 -20.76
CA ALA A 325 8.65 9.87 -21.46
C ALA A 325 10.00 9.36 -22.00
N PRO A 326 10.23 9.33 -23.34
CA PRO A 326 9.24 9.42 -24.41
C PRO A 326 8.42 8.13 -24.58
N ILE A 327 7.26 8.20 -25.25
CA ILE A 327 6.53 7.02 -25.72
C ILE A 327 7.37 6.33 -26.81
N PRO A 328 7.64 5.01 -26.73
CA PRO A 328 8.40 4.31 -27.77
C PRO A 328 7.84 4.54 -29.18
N GLY A 329 8.72 4.95 -30.11
CA GLY A 329 8.33 5.24 -31.50
C GLY A 329 7.60 6.58 -31.72
N LYS A 330 7.34 7.38 -30.67
CA LYS A 330 6.68 8.69 -30.78
C LYS A 330 7.45 9.78 -30.04
N ALA A 331 7.53 10.98 -30.60
CA ALA A 331 8.13 12.16 -29.96
C ALA A 331 7.16 12.84 -28.96
N LEU A 332 6.53 12.04 -28.11
CA LEU A 332 5.45 12.46 -27.21
C LEU A 332 5.68 11.89 -25.80
N VAL A 333 5.01 12.48 -24.82
CA VAL A 333 4.97 12.01 -23.42
C VAL A 333 3.56 11.53 -23.10
N GLY A 334 3.45 10.36 -22.50
CA GLY A 334 2.18 9.77 -22.05
C GLY A 334 2.00 9.92 -20.54
N ILE A 335 0.83 10.41 -20.11
CA ILE A 335 0.41 10.45 -18.72
C ILE A 335 -0.76 9.48 -18.55
N GLU A 336 -0.53 8.39 -17.83
CA GLU A 336 -1.53 7.37 -17.53
C GLU A 336 -2.26 7.73 -16.23
N VAL A 337 -3.57 7.97 -16.35
CA VAL A 337 -4.45 8.29 -15.22
C VAL A 337 -5.44 7.13 -15.02
N PRO A 338 -5.57 6.59 -13.80
CA PRO A 338 -6.59 5.59 -13.48
C PRO A 338 -8.02 6.02 -13.87
N ASN A 339 -8.76 5.13 -14.52
CA ASN A 339 -10.17 5.34 -14.84
C ASN A 339 -11.03 5.40 -13.57
N LYS A 340 -12.14 6.15 -13.61
CA LYS A 340 -13.13 6.16 -12.53
C LYS A 340 -13.83 4.81 -12.38
N ILE A 341 -14.14 4.17 -13.50
CA ILE A 341 -14.65 2.78 -13.54
C ILE A 341 -13.68 1.97 -14.40
N ARG A 342 -13.05 0.96 -13.80
CA ARG A 342 -12.11 0.07 -14.49
C ARG A 342 -12.89 -1.12 -15.06
N ALA A 343 -12.66 -1.44 -16.32
CA ALA A 343 -13.20 -2.67 -16.92
C ALA A 343 -12.29 -3.86 -16.60
N GLN A 344 -12.91 -5.01 -16.35
CA GLN A 344 -12.19 -6.25 -16.16
C GLN A 344 -11.93 -6.92 -17.51
N VAL A 345 -10.65 -7.08 -17.84
CA VAL A 345 -10.23 -7.84 -19.03
C VAL A 345 -10.48 -9.33 -18.79
N ARG A 346 -11.39 -9.93 -19.56
CA ARG A 346 -11.74 -11.35 -19.48
C ARG A 346 -10.99 -12.14 -20.55
N LEU A 347 -10.58 -13.37 -20.21
CA LEU A 347 -9.82 -14.24 -21.11
C LEU A 347 -10.62 -14.61 -22.35
N ARG A 348 -11.92 -14.92 -22.17
CA ARG A 348 -12.84 -15.32 -23.24
C ARG A 348 -12.78 -14.37 -24.43
N ASP A 349 -12.90 -13.07 -24.17
CA ASP A 349 -13.00 -12.06 -25.22
C ASP A 349 -11.70 -11.89 -26.02
N LEU A 350 -10.57 -12.28 -25.43
CA LEU A 350 -9.27 -12.26 -26.10
C LEU A 350 -9.07 -13.54 -26.91
N ILE A 351 -9.37 -14.70 -26.34
CA ILE A 351 -9.21 -15.96 -27.07
C ILE A 351 -10.25 -16.15 -28.16
N SER A 352 -11.43 -15.52 -28.06
CA SER A 352 -12.47 -15.59 -29.10
C SER A 352 -12.13 -14.82 -30.37
N LEU A 353 -11.14 -13.92 -30.32
CA LEU A 353 -10.78 -13.10 -31.47
C LEU A 353 -10.13 -13.95 -32.58
N PRO A 354 -10.41 -13.66 -33.86
CA PRO A 354 -9.86 -14.41 -35.00
C PRO A 354 -8.33 -14.52 -34.94
N ARG A 355 -7.65 -13.44 -34.53
CA ARG A 355 -6.19 -13.38 -34.40
C ARG A 355 -5.61 -14.45 -33.48
N PHE A 356 -6.34 -14.86 -32.44
CA PHE A 356 -5.92 -15.93 -31.55
C PHE A 356 -6.38 -17.31 -32.06
N GLN A 357 -7.63 -17.42 -32.50
CA GLN A 357 -8.21 -18.67 -33.01
C GLN A 357 -7.48 -19.21 -34.25
N GLN A 358 -6.97 -18.32 -35.10
CA GLN A 358 -6.25 -18.65 -36.32
C GLN A 358 -4.72 -18.68 -36.12
N SER A 359 -4.23 -18.56 -34.88
CA SER A 359 -2.79 -18.62 -34.63
C SER A 359 -2.23 -19.99 -34.97
N ILE A 360 -1.13 -20.00 -35.73
CA ILE A 360 -0.44 -21.23 -36.15
C ILE A 360 0.38 -21.81 -35.00
N SER A 361 0.89 -20.97 -34.08
CA SER A 361 1.73 -21.45 -32.98
C SER A 361 0.87 -22.04 -31.84
N SER A 362 1.10 -23.31 -31.54
CA SER A 362 0.51 -24.04 -30.41
C SER A 362 0.91 -23.48 -29.03
N LEU A 363 1.92 -22.61 -28.98
CA LEU A 363 2.43 -21.99 -27.76
C LEU A 363 2.11 -20.48 -27.69
N SER A 364 1.13 -20.03 -28.49
CA SER A 364 0.57 -18.69 -28.38
C SER A 364 -0.29 -18.57 -27.13
N PHE A 365 -0.12 -17.51 -26.36
CA PHE A 365 -0.93 -17.23 -25.18
C PHE A 365 -1.30 -15.76 -25.08
N VAL A 366 -2.31 -15.50 -24.26
CA VAL A 366 -2.89 -14.17 -24.05
C VAL A 366 -2.16 -13.47 -22.92
N LEU A 367 -1.67 -12.24 -23.16
CA LEU A 367 -1.14 -11.38 -22.11
C LEU A 367 -2.22 -10.47 -21.51
N GLY A 368 -3.16 -10.00 -22.33
CA GLY A 368 -4.23 -9.11 -21.89
C GLY A 368 -4.56 -8.05 -22.94
N ARG A 369 -4.89 -6.85 -22.47
CA ARG A 369 -5.05 -5.65 -23.29
C ARG A 369 -3.99 -4.60 -22.93
N ASP A 370 -3.55 -3.81 -23.89
CA ASP A 370 -2.66 -2.68 -23.64
C ASP A 370 -3.42 -1.44 -23.10
N VAL A 371 -2.71 -0.33 -22.93
CA VAL A 371 -3.27 0.95 -22.45
C VAL A 371 -4.29 1.57 -23.40
N SER A 372 -4.31 1.16 -24.68
CA SER A 372 -5.30 1.55 -25.68
C SER A 372 -6.52 0.61 -25.72
N GLY A 373 -6.46 -0.52 -25.00
CA GLY A 373 -7.48 -1.57 -25.00
C GLY A 373 -7.28 -2.62 -26.09
N SER A 374 -6.20 -2.53 -26.87
CA SER A 374 -5.89 -3.48 -27.93
C SER A 374 -5.42 -4.82 -27.36
N PRO A 375 -5.85 -5.96 -27.93
CA PRO A 375 -5.46 -7.29 -27.45
C PRO A 375 -3.97 -7.55 -27.70
N VAL A 376 -3.28 -8.08 -26.69
CA VAL A 376 -1.86 -8.43 -26.74
C VAL A 376 -1.68 -9.93 -26.56
N TYR A 377 -1.02 -10.54 -27.53
CA TYR A 377 -0.65 -11.95 -27.54
C TYR A 377 0.87 -12.10 -27.56
N ALA A 378 1.37 -13.20 -27.01
CA ALA A 378 2.77 -13.57 -27.10
C ALA A 378 2.90 -15.05 -27.47
N ASP A 379 4.08 -15.43 -27.95
CA ASP A 379 4.36 -16.80 -28.39
C ASP A 379 5.60 -17.33 -27.67
N LEU A 380 5.39 -18.34 -26.82
CA LEU A 380 6.48 -18.95 -26.06
C LEU A 380 7.50 -19.65 -26.97
N ALA A 381 7.12 -20.05 -28.20
CA ALA A 381 8.09 -20.59 -29.16
C ALA A 381 9.14 -19.55 -29.57
N ARG A 382 8.79 -18.25 -29.57
CA ARG A 382 9.70 -17.14 -29.90
C ARG A 382 10.47 -16.62 -28.68
N MET A 383 9.97 -16.88 -27.48
CA MET A 383 10.64 -16.62 -26.21
C MET A 383 10.73 -17.93 -25.41
N PRO A 384 11.70 -18.81 -25.73
CA PRO A 384 11.68 -20.21 -25.31
C PRO A 384 11.60 -20.41 -23.79
N HIS A 385 11.94 -19.37 -23.01
CA HIS A 385 11.76 -19.32 -21.58
C HIS A 385 11.18 -17.96 -21.17
N LEU A 386 10.26 -17.98 -20.20
CA LEU A 386 9.60 -16.79 -19.64
C LEU A 386 9.82 -16.72 -18.13
N LEU A 387 10.27 -15.56 -17.63
CA LEU A 387 10.36 -15.27 -16.20
C LEU A 387 9.16 -14.42 -15.77
N VAL A 388 8.37 -14.92 -14.81
CA VAL A 388 7.23 -14.20 -14.25
C VAL A 388 7.47 -13.91 -12.76
N ALA A 389 7.54 -12.62 -12.41
CA ALA A 389 7.76 -12.16 -11.04
C ALA A 389 6.72 -11.12 -10.62
N GLY A 390 6.37 -11.09 -9.33
CA GLY A 390 5.39 -10.17 -8.75
C GLY A 390 5.15 -10.47 -7.27
N SER A 391 4.71 -9.48 -6.50
CA SER A 391 4.32 -9.67 -5.10
C SER A 391 2.94 -10.33 -4.98
N THR A 392 2.58 -10.80 -3.79
CA THR A 392 1.27 -11.41 -3.55
C THR A 392 0.15 -10.42 -3.88
N GLY A 393 -0.82 -10.85 -4.68
CA GLY A 393 -1.97 -10.04 -5.10
C GLY A 393 -1.77 -9.21 -6.37
N THR A 394 -0.61 -9.25 -7.03
CA THR A 394 -0.39 -8.51 -8.30
C THR A 394 -0.84 -9.26 -9.54
N GLY A 395 -1.53 -10.40 -9.38
CA GLY A 395 -2.05 -11.18 -10.51
C GLY A 395 -1.11 -12.24 -11.09
N LYS A 396 0.05 -12.52 -10.47
CA LYS A 396 1.00 -13.55 -10.96
C LYS A 396 0.35 -14.91 -11.20
N THR A 397 -0.39 -15.43 -10.21
CA THR A 397 -1.07 -16.74 -10.32
C THR A 397 -2.15 -16.71 -11.40
N ILE A 398 -2.89 -15.61 -11.53
CA ILE A 398 -3.92 -15.45 -12.55
C ILE A 398 -3.28 -15.44 -13.94
N MET A 399 -2.17 -14.73 -14.13
CA MET A 399 -1.44 -14.71 -15.40
C MET A 399 -0.92 -16.10 -15.78
N LEU A 400 -0.41 -16.88 -14.82
CA LEU A 400 0.00 -18.27 -15.08
C LEU A 400 -1.18 -19.16 -15.48
N ASN A 401 -2.34 -18.98 -14.84
CA ASN A 401 -3.57 -19.71 -15.21
C ASN A 401 -4.16 -19.25 -16.55
N SER A 402 -3.86 -18.03 -17.01
CA SER A 402 -4.25 -17.57 -18.35
C SER A 402 -3.29 -18.06 -19.44
N LEU A 403 -2.07 -18.44 -19.06
CA LEU A 403 -1.06 -18.99 -19.97
C LEU A 403 -1.31 -20.48 -20.23
N ILE A 404 -1.70 -21.23 -19.19
CA ILE A 404 -2.15 -22.63 -19.25
C ILE A 404 -3.55 -22.68 -19.85
#